data_AF-A0A0C3FK30-F1
#
_entry.id   AF-A0A0C3FK30-F1
#
_cell.length_a   1.000
_cell.length_b   1.000
_cell.length_c   1.000
_cell.angle_alpha   90.00
_cell.angle_beta   90.00
_cell.angle_gamma   90.00
#
_symmetry.space_group_name_H-M   'P 1'
#
loop_
_entity.id
_entity.type
_entity.pdbx_description
1 polymer ?
#
loop_
_entity_poly.entity_id
_entity_poly.type
_entity_poly.pdbx_seq_one_letter_code
_entity_poly.pdbx_strand_id
1 'polypeptide(L)'
;MNRLVLRRKVNLDPWLVEMENILAMAHTWLPFAVPLPDRSDVDITTFESAFSFGTFSRDTRFHEVSMEDECVSLLFYKESPIASPLDLVRMLPAHLNGQRRISSGDVFVLTSQESIDMTALSVRWKLSKEHVRRMQRDPGWKMVIFRTDIQEPFTNPMPLSR
;
A
#
# COMPACT_ATOMS: atom_id res chain seq x y z
N MET A 1 -16.64 2.98 -35.05
CA MET A 1 -17.62 2.57 -34.03
C MET A 1 -17.20 3.20 -32.70
N ASN A 2 -17.84 4.29 -32.26
CA ASN A 2 -17.47 5.01 -31.05
C ASN A 2 -18.18 4.42 -29.84
N ARG A 3 -17.54 3.46 -29.14
CA ARG A 3 -18.01 2.98 -27.84
C ARG A 3 -17.65 4.02 -26.78
N LEU A 4 -18.60 4.89 -26.45
CA LEU A 4 -18.47 5.80 -25.30
C LEU A 4 -18.67 5.00 -24.03
N VAL A 5 -17.60 4.84 -23.24
CA VAL A 5 -17.68 4.23 -21.91
C VAL A 5 -18.24 5.26 -20.95
N LEU A 6 -19.26 4.88 -20.18
CA LEU A 6 -19.82 5.72 -19.11
C LEU A 6 -18.71 6.15 -18.15
N ARG A 7 -18.65 7.44 -17.83
CA ARG A 7 -17.75 7.97 -16.79
C ARG A 7 -18.07 7.26 -15.48
N ARG A 8 -17.18 6.39 -15.01
CA ARG A 8 -17.27 5.76 -13.69
C ARG A 8 -16.54 6.62 -12.67
N LYS A 9 -17.17 6.84 -11.51
CA LYS A 9 -16.51 7.46 -10.36
C LYS A 9 -15.65 6.41 -9.68
N VAL A 10 -14.36 6.69 -9.53
CA VAL A 10 -13.40 5.81 -8.85
C VAL A 10 -13.07 6.44 -7.50
N ASN A 11 -13.01 5.64 -6.44
CA ASN A 11 -12.50 6.09 -5.15
C ASN A 11 -11.03 5.70 -5.00
N LEU A 12 -10.14 6.68 -4.92
CA LEU A 12 -8.69 6.49 -4.84
C LEU A 12 -8.13 6.87 -3.47
N ASP A 13 -8.97 7.08 -2.46
CA ASP A 13 -8.52 7.49 -1.12
C ASP A 13 -7.36 6.61 -0.58
N PRO A 14 -7.38 5.25 -0.71
CA PRO A 14 -6.26 4.45 -0.25
C PRO A 14 -4.94 4.63 -1.03
N TRP A 15 -5.01 5.10 -2.27
CA TRP A 15 -3.84 5.28 -3.15
C TRP A 15 -3.34 6.73 -3.21
N LEU A 16 -3.99 7.66 -2.51
CA LEU A 16 -3.61 9.07 -2.56
C LEU A 16 -2.15 9.26 -2.10
N VAL A 17 -1.78 8.55 -1.03
CA VAL A 17 -0.42 8.58 -0.46
C VAL A 17 0.63 8.03 -1.45
N GLU A 18 0.32 6.94 -2.16
CA GLU A 18 1.19 6.40 -3.22
C GLU A 18 1.35 7.41 -4.35
N MET A 19 0.26 8.06 -4.79
CA MET A 19 0.33 9.06 -5.85
C MET A 19 1.20 10.26 -5.45
N GLU A 20 1.09 10.74 -4.22
CA GLU A 20 1.96 11.79 -3.67
C GLU A 20 3.43 11.34 -3.67
N ASN A 21 3.69 10.09 -3.26
CA ASN A 21 5.03 9.49 -3.25
C ASN A 21 5.62 9.41 -4.67
N ILE A 22 4.86 8.94 -5.65
CA ILE A 22 5.27 8.88 -7.06
C ILE A 22 5.60 10.27 -7.59
N LEU A 23 4.72 11.26 -7.36
CA LEU A 23 4.93 12.63 -7.83
C LEU A 23 6.18 13.27 -7.22
N ALA A 24 6.41 13.02 -5.94
CA ALA A 24 7.59 13.53 -5.25
C ALA A 24 8.89 12.84 -5.69
N MET A 25 8.88 11.52 -5.95
CA MET A 25 10.02 10.81 -6.52
C MET A 25 10.31 11.23 -7.97
N ALA A 26 9.27 11.45 -8.77
CA ALA A 26 9.38 11.82 -10.18
C ALA A 26 9.62 13.32 -10.39
N HIS A 27 9.49 14.16 -9.35
CA HIS A 27 9.53 15.62 -9.45
C HIS A 27 10.71 16.16 -10.27
N THR A 28 11.92 15.62 -10.07
CA THR A 28 13.13 16.07 -10.79
C THR A 28 13.19 15.59 -12.24
N TRP A 29 12.36 14.61 -12.61
CA TRP A 29 12.28 14.00 -13.94
C TRP A 29 11.15 14.58 -14.80
N LEU A 30 10.25 15.36 -14.20
CA LEU A 30 9.14 15.95 -14.93
C LEU A 30 9.64 17.15 -15.77
N PRO A 31 9.29 17.23 -17.08
CA PRO A 31 9.72 18.32 -17.94
C PRO A 31 8.96 19.64 -17.68
N PHE A 32 8.12 19.67 -16.65
CA PHE A 32 7.33 20.83 -16.23
C PHE A 32 7.21 20.87 -14.71
N ALA A 33 7.03 22.08 -14.16
CA ALA A 33 6.82 22.27 -12.74
C ALA A 33 5.44 21.73 -12.32
N VAL A 34 5.42 20.78 -11.39
CA VAL A 34 4.20 20.38 -10.69
C VAL A 34 4.14 21.12 -9.37
N PRO A 35 3.05 21.88 -9.10
CA PRO A 35 2.83 22.44 -7.78
C PRO A 35 2.55 21.28 -6.82
N LEU A 36 3.54 20.96 -5.99
CA LEU A 36 3.38 20.01 -4.90
C LEU A 36 2.81 20.74 -3.69
N PRO A 37 1.92 20.11 -2.89
CA PRO A 37 1.45 20.67 -1.63
C PRO A 37 2.64 20.98 -0.70
N ASP A 38 2.42 21.94 0.20
CA ASP A 38 3.41 22.73 0.94
C ASP A 38 4.77 22.02 1.17
N ARG A 39 5.80 22.56 0.52
CA ARG A 39 7.12 21.94 0.28
C ARG A 39 8.06 22.02 1.49
N SER A 40 7.64 21.66 2.69
CA SER A 40 8.63 21.36 3.73
C SER A 40 9.25 20.01 3.39
N ASP A 41 10.28 20.02 2.56
CA ASP A 41 11.13 18.91 2.14
C ASP A 41 10.39 17.57 2.11
N VAL A 42 9.95 17.15 0.91
CA VAL A 42 9.38 15.82 0.71
C VAL A 42 10.50 14.79 0.90
N ASP A 43 10.81 14.55 2.17
CA ASP A 43 11.88 13.74 2.70
C ASP A 43 11.41 12.28 2.60
N ILE A 44 11.36 11.82 1.36
CA ILE A 44 11.13 10.43 1.02
C ILE A 44 12.40 9.69 1.39
N THR A 45 12.26 8.79 2.35
CA THR A 45 13.33 7.90 2.77
C THR A 45 12.88 6.47 2.59
N THR A 46 13.86 5.57 2.46
CA THR A 46 13.60 4.15 2.56
C THR A 46 13.40 3.77 4.02
N PHE A 47 12.38 2.96 4.26
CA PHE A 47 12.09 2.28 5.50
C PHE A 47 12.22 0.78 5.31
N GLU A 48 12.51 0.07 6.40
CA GLU A 48 12.60 -1.38 6.40
C GLU A 48 11.73 -1.97 7.51
N SER A 49 10.99 -3.01 7.16
CA SER A 49 10.15 -3.75 8.09
C SER A 49 10.46 -5.24 7.98
N ALA A 50 10.75 -5.87 9.12
CA ALA A 50 10.81 -7.32 9.20
C ALA A 50 9.39 -7.90 9.19
N PHE A 51 9.21 -9.02 8.48
CA PHE A 51 7.94 -9.72 8.39
C PHE A 51 8.06 -11.19 8.80
N SER A 52 6.91 -11.81 9.01
CA SER A 52 6.81 -13.26 9.15
C SER A 52 5.66 -13.76 8.29
N PHE A 53 5.78 -14.97 7.78
CA PHE A 53 4.68 -15.62 7.06
C PHE A 53 3.52 -15.88 8.02
N GLY A 54 2.31 -15.59 7.56
CA GLY A 54 1.11 -15.98 8.29
C GLY A 54 0.59 -17.35 7.89
N THR A 55 -0.43 -17.80 8.61
CA THR A 55 -1.18 -19.01 8.28
C THR A 55 -2.11 -18.74 7.11
N PHE A 56 -1.63 -18.95 5.88
CA PHE A 56 -2.40 -18.69 4.66
C PHE A 56 -2.72 -19.93 3.85
N SER A 57 -3.66 -19.76 2.90
CA SER A 57 -4.23 -20.82 2.09
C SER A 57 -3.14 -21.56 1.30
N ARG A 58 -3.45 -22.80 0.91
CA ARG A 58 -2.52 -23.62 0.12
C ARG A 58 -2.13 -22.91 -1.19
N ASP A 59 -3.04 -22.12 -1.74
CA ASP A 59 -2.88 -21.39 -3.01
C ASP A 59 -1.84 -20.26 -2.90
N THR A 60 -1.71 -19.61 -1.73
CA THR A 60 -0.67 -18.62 -1.47
C THR A 60 0.73 -19.25 -1.38
N ARG A 61 0.83 -20.54 -1.00
CA ARG A 61 2.10 -21.26 -0.83
C ARG A 61 2.63 -21.88 -2.12
N PHE A 62 1.77 -22.14 -3.10
CA PHE A 62 2.14 -22.83 -4.33
C PHE A 62 2.75 -21.93 -5.40
N HIS A 63 2.52 -20.63 -5.31
CA HIS A 63 3.26 -19.67 -6.11
C HIS A 63 4.49 -19.26 -5.32
N GLU A 64 5.66 -19.75 -5.72
CA GLU A 64 6.94 -19.18 -5.30
C GLU A 64 6.88 -17.68 -5.59
N VAL A 65 6.66 -16.86 -4.55
CA VAL A 65 6.62 -15.42 -4.69
C VAL A 65 8.02 -15.00 -5.13
N SER A 66 8.17 -14.70 -6.42
CA SER A 66 9.39 -14.11 -6.94
C SER A 66 9.60 -12.77 -6.24
N MET A 67 10.87 -12.41 -5.99
CA MET A 67 11.23 -11.09 -5.47
C MET A 67 10.77 -9.95 -6.41
N GLU A 68 10.45 -10.28 -7.66
CA GLU A 68 10.00 -9.36 -8.71
C GLU A 68 8.51 -9.53 -9.05
N ASP A 69 7.72 -10.23 -8.22
CA ASP A 69 6.28 -10.41 -8.49
C ASP A 69 5.55 -9.05 -8.43
N GLU A 70 5.16 -8.55 -9.62
CA GLU A 70 4.41 -7.32 -9.82
C GLU A 70 3.05 -7.31 -9.09
N CYS A 71 2.56 -8.48 -8.67
CA CYS A 71 1.32 -8.61 -7.92
C CYS A 71 1.46 -8.32 -6.42
N VAL A 72 2.66 -8.02 -5.92
CA VAL A 72 2.86 -7.77 -4.48
C VAL A 72 2.68 -6.28 -4.16
N SER A 73 1.96 -5.99 -3.08
CA SER A 73 1.75 -4.63 -2.58
C SER A 73 1.72 -4.60 -1.06
N LEU A 74 1.89 -3.41 -0.48
CA LEU A 74 1.79 -3.17 0.95
C LEU A 74 0.44 -2.54 1.27
N LEU A 75 -0.23 -3.08 2.29
CA LEU A 75 -1.42 -2.50 2.87
C LEU A 75 -1.05 -1.97 4.26
N PHE A 76 -1.13 -0.66 4.42
CA PHE A 76 -1.09 0.01 5.70
C PHE A 76 -2.53 0.20 6.17
N TYR A 77 -2.82 -0.14 7.41
CA TYR A 77 -4.17 0.01 7.95
C TYR A 77 -4.15 0.25 9.44
N LYS A 78 -5.18 0.95 9.92
CA LYS A 78 -5.46 1.07 11.34
C LYS A 78 -6.27 -0.13 11.82
N GLU A 79 -5.82 -0.77 12.89
CA GLU A 79 -6.54 -1.90 13.48
C GLU A 79 -7.95 -1.51 13.88
N SER A 80 -8.90 -2.35 13.48
CA SER A 80 -10.31 -2.20 13.77
C SER A 80 -10.87 -3.56 14.21
N PRO A 81 -11.76 -3.60 15.21
CA PRO A 81 -12.42 -4.85 15.61
C PRO A 81 -13.36 -5.41 14.53
N ILE A 82 -13.68 -4.62 13.50
CA ILE A 82 -14.72 -4.94 12.50
C ILE A 82 -14.12 -5.52 11.21
N ALA A 83 -12.85 -5.24 10.91
CA ALA A 83 -12.24 -5.62 9.64
C ALA A 83 -10.87 -6.25 9.85
N SER A 84 -10.71 -7.50 9.43
CA SER A 84 -9.41 -8.14 9.34
C SER A 84 -8.63 -7.63 8.12
N PRO A 85 -7.30 -7.82 8.06
CA PRO A 85 -6.51 -7.47 6.87
C PRO A 85 -7.01 -8.17 5.61
N LEU A 86 -7.48 -9.42 5.73
CA LEU A 86 -8.06 -10.17 4.62
C LEU A 86 -9.35 -9.51 4.12
N ASP A 87 -10.22 -9.04 5.03
CA ASP A 87 -11.44 -8.32 4.67
C ASP A 87 -11.11 -7.01 3.95
N LEU A 88 -10.12 -6.27 4.45
CA LEU A 88 -9.67 -5.02 3.84
C LEU A 88 -9.15 -5.24 2.42
N VAL A 89 -8.26 -6.21 2.20
CA VAL A 89 -7.72 -6.55 0.87
C VAL A 89 -8.85 -6.92 -0.09
N ARG A 90 -9.78 -7.81 0.33
CA ARG A 90 -10.92 -8.24 -0.50
C ARG A 90 -11.93 -7.12 -0.75
N MET A 91 -11.97 -6.09 0.10
CA MET A 91 -12.82 -4.92 -0.07
C MET A 91 -12.24 -3.88 -1.04
N LEU A 92 -10.93 -3.87 -1.31
CA LEU A 92 -10.28 -2.88 -2.18
C LEU A 92 -10.94 -2.75 -3.56
N PRO A 93 -11.26 -3.83 -4.31
CA PRO A 93 -11.90 -3.69 -5.62
C PRO A 93 -13.30 -3.06 -5.54
N ALA A 94 -14.09 -3.44 -4.53
CA ALA A 94 -15.42 -2.85 -4.31
C ALA A 94 -15.30 -1.38 -3.89
N HIS A 95 -14.28 -1.05 -3.11
CA HIS A 95 -13.99 0.32 -2.69
C HIS A 95 -13.62 1.21 -3.88
N LEU A 96 -12.70 0.73 -4.72
CA LEU A 96 -12.28 1.41 -5.95
C LEU A 96 -13.48 1.77 -6.84
N ASN A 97 -14.48 0.87 -6.91
CA ASN A 97 -15.70 1.06 -7.68
C ASN A 97 -16.79 1.87 -6.94
N GLY A 98 -16.51 2.40 -5.75
CA GLY A 98 -17.45 3.19 -4.94
C GLY A 98 -18.60 2.37 -4.32
N GLN A 99 -18.51 1.04 -4.34
CA GLN A 99 -19.56 0.13 -3.85
C GLN A 99 -19.46 -0.12 -2.34
N ARG A 100 -18.26 -0.01 -1.77
CA ARG A 100 -18.02 -0.11 -0.32
C ARG A 100 -17.12 1.02 0.14
N ARG A 101 -17.37 1.56 1.34
CA ARG A 101 -16.49 2.57 1.94
C ARG A 101 -15.59 1.92 2.97
N ILE A 102 -14.30 2.01 2.71
CA ILE A 102 -13.26 1.99 3.73
C ILE A 102 -13.21 3.41 4.28
N SER A 103 -13.05 3.57 5.59
CA SER A 103 -12.89 4.89 6.22
C SER A 103 -11.71 5.62 5.60
N SER A 104 -11.93 6.85 5.15
CA SER A 104 -10.87 7.67 4.54
C SER A 104 -9.78 7.94 5.57
N GLY A 105 -8.53 7.72 5.19
CA GLY A 105 -7.36 7.92 6.05
C GLY A 105 -7.01 6.76 6.99
N ASP A 106 -7.83 5.69 7.08
CA ASP A 106 -7.52 4.50 7.91
C ASP A 106 -6.80 3.38 7.14
N VAL A 107 -6.68 3.53 5.82
CA VAL A 107 -6.04 2.54 4.94
C VAL A 107 -5.24 3.24 3.86
N PHE A 108 -4.02 2.77 3.64
CA PHE A 108 -3.18 3.17 2.51
C PHE A 108 -2.64 1.95 1.78
N VAL A 109 -2.59 2.02 0.46
CA VAL A 109 -2.01 0.99 -0.39
C VAL A 109 -0.76 1.57 -1.03
N LEU A 110 0.37 0.88 -0.85
CA LEU A 110 1.63 1.17 -1.53
C LEU A 110 1.92 0.05 -2.52
N THR A 111 2.04 0.38 -3.80
CA THR A 111 2.31 -0.59 -4.87
C THR A 111 3.78 -0.55 -5.31
N SER A 112 4.56 0.40 -4.81
CA SER A 112 5.97 0.62 -5.18
C SER A 112 6.94 0.27 -4.04
N GLN A 113 6.98 -1.00 -3.62
CA GLN A 113 8.06 -1.49 -2.76
C GLN A 113 9.42 -1.44 -3.49
N GLU A 114 10.49 -1.15 -2.75
CA GLU A 114 11.86 -1.11 -3.30
C GLU A 114 12.43 -2.53 -3.44
N SER A 115 12.21 -3.39 -2.44
CA SER A 115 12.62 -4.79 -2.47
C SER A 115 11.91 -5.62 -1.41
N ILE A 116 11.70 -6.91 -1.69
CA ILE A 116 11.27 -7.91 -0.70
C ILE A 116 12.34 -8.98 -0.64
N ASP A 117 13.00 -9.13 0.51
CA ASP A 117 13.96 -10.17 0.76
C ASP A 117 13.29 -11.33 1.50
N MET A 118 13.00 -12.40 0.76
CA MET A 118 12.39 -13.63 1.29
C MET A 118 13.36 -14.46 2.14
N THR A 119 14.66 -14.21 2.05
CA THR A 119 15.69 -14.88 2.86
C THR A 119 15.87 -14.17 4.20
N ALA A 120 16.00 -12.85 4.18
CA ALA A 120 16.10 -12.02 5.38
C ALA A 120 14.73 -11.77 6.05
N LEU A 121 13.63 -12.09 5.35
CA LEU A 121 12.26 -11.79 5.74
C LEU A 121 12.06 -10.29 6.03
N SER A 122 12.54 -9.44 5.12
CA SER A 122 12.37 -7.99 5.23
C SER A 122 11.82 -7.38 3.95
N VAL A 123 11.10 -6.27 4.11
CA VAL A 123 10.60 -5.46 3.00
C VAL A 123 11.09 -4.02 3.14
N ARG A 124 11.61 -3.48 2.03
CA ARG A 124 12.04 -2.09 1.92
C ARG A 124 11.06 -1.31 1.07
N TRP A 125 10.66 -0.14 1.54
CA TRP A 125 9.66 0.70 0.91
C TRP A 125 9.96 2.18 1.13
N LYS A 126 9.46 3.03 0.25
CA LYS A 126 9.72 4.48 0.31
C LYS A 126 8.45 5.24 0.65
N LEU A 127 8.58 6.15 1.60
CA LEU A 127 7.51 7.08 1.95
C LEU A 127 8.09 8.35 2.58
N SER A 128 7.30 9.42 2.62
CA SER A 128 7.70 10.62 3.38
C SER A 128 7.81 10.31 4.88
N LYS A 129 8.83 10.88 5.55
CA LYS A 129 8.98 10.76 7.01
C LYS A 129 7.77 11.29 7.77
N GLU A 130 7.10 12.33 7.26
CA GLU A 130 5.92 12.89 7.91
C GLU A 130 4.73 11.92 7.91
N HIS A 131 4.47 11.23 6.80
CA HIS A 131 3.43 10.19 6.75
C HIS A 131 3.72 9.07 7.76
N VAL A 132 4.96 8.56 7.80
CA VAL A 132 5.33 7.52 8.77
C VAL A 132 5.21 8.02 10.21
N ARG A 133 5.66 9.24 10.51
CA ARG A 133 5.50 9.84 11.84
C ARG A 133 4.04 9.98 12.25
N ARG A 134 3.15 10.37 11.33
CA ARG A 134 1.70 10.44 11.62
C ARG A 134 1.15 9.07 11.95
N MET A 135 1.46 8.05 11.15
CA MET A 135 1.02 6.68 11.41
C MET A 135 1.64 6.10 12.71
N GLN A 136 2.85 6.50 13.08
CA GLN A 136 3.48 6.10 14.36
C GLN A 136 2.89 6.83 15.58
N ARG A 137 2.46 8.08 15.43
CA ARG A 137 1.82 8.86 16.50
C ARG A 137 0.40 8.37 16.79
N ASP A 138 -0.32 7.97 15.75
CA ASP A 138 -1.65 7.40 15.88
C ASP A 138 -1.56 5.90 16.24
N PRO A 139 -2.07 5.44 17.39
CA PRO A 139 -1.94 4.04 17.76
C PRO A 139 -2.77 3.13 16.85
N GLY A 140 -2.29 1.90 16.67
CA GLY A 140 -3.02 0.84 15.97
C GLY A 140 -2.70 0.71 14.49
N TRP A 141 -1.79 1.51 13.93
CA TRP A 141 -1.33 1.27 12.56
C TRP A 141 -0.49 0.01 12.44
N LYS A 142 -0.80 -0.79 11.42
CA LYS A 142 -0.09 -2.00 11.04
C LYS A 142 0.09 -2.05 9.54
N MET A 143 1.01 -2.93 9.13
CA MET A 143 1.29 -3.20 7.73
C MET A 143 1.15 -4.71 7.45
N VAL A 144 0.65 -5.07 6.28
CA VAL A 144 0.77 -6.43 5.72
C VAL A 144 1.25 -6.34 4.28
N ILE A 145 1.96 -7.38 3.85
CA ILE A 145 2.22 -7.60 2.44
C ILE A 145 1.09 -8.49 1.89
N PHE A 146 0.51 -8.09 0.77
CA PHE A 146 -0.57 -8.82 0.13
C PHE A 146 -0.34 -8.96 -1.37
N ARG A 147 -0.97 -9.97 -1.96
CA ARG A 147 -0.96 -10.19 -3.40
C ARG A 147 -2.27 -9.73 -4.03
N THR A 148 -2.20 -8.92 -5.08
CA THR A 148 -3.35 -8.30 -5.74
C THR A 148 -4.11 -9.28 -6.64
N ASP A 149 -3.44 -10.29 -7.20
CA ASP A 149 -4.02 -11.30 -8.10
C ASP A 149 -4.96 -12.26 -7.35
N ILE A 150 -4.56 -12.70 -6.16
CA ILE A 150 -5.36 -13.58 -5.29
C ILE A 150 -6.13 -12.82 -4.20
N GLN A 151 -5.83 -11.54 -3.99
CA GLN A 151 -6.45 -10.68 -2.97
C GLN A 151 -6.32 -11.23 -1.55
N GLU A 152 -5.12 -11.70 -1.21
CA GLU A 152 -4.81 -12.25 0.12
C GLU A 152 -3.53 -11.62 0.69
N PRO A 153 -3.52 -11.22 1.97
CA PRO A 153 -2.28 -10.99 2.69
C PRO A 153 -1.50 -12.31 2.79
N PHE A 154 -0.17 -12.26 2.72
CA PHE A 154 0.68 -13.44 2.90
C PHE A 154 1.70 -13.31 4.03
N THR A 155 1.73 -12.15 4.71
CA THR A 155 2.46 -11.95 5.96
C THR A 155 1.52 -11.76 7.14
N ASN A 156 1.99 -12.06 8.35
CA ASN A 156 1.33 -11.57 9.55
C ASN A 156 1.36 -10.03 9.58
N PRO A 157 0.41 -9.37 10.26
CA PRO A 157 0.50 -7.96 10.56
C PRO A 157 1.81 -7.60 11.25
N MET A 158 2.54 -6.65 10.70
CA MET A 158 3.80 -6.17 11.23
C MET A 158 3.68 -4.71 11.69
N PRO A 159 4.48 -4.30 12.69
CA PRO A 159 4.55 -2.90 13.06
C PRO A 159 5.15 -2.08 11.91
N LEU A 160 4.84 -0.79 11.91
CA LEU A 160 5.56 0.16 11.07
C LEU A 160 7.05 0.16 11.46
N SER A 161 7.92 0.37 10.48
CA SER A 161 9.38 0.35 10.60
C SER A 161 9.91 1.03 11.87
N ARG A 162 11.03 0.52 12.40
CA ARG A 162 11.82 1.19 13.44
C ARG A 162 12.68 2.31 12.87
#